data_AF-A0A939XPT3-F1
#
_entry.id   AF-A0A939XPT3-F1
#
_cell.length_a   1.000
_cell.length_b   1.000
_cell.length_c   1.000
_cell.angle_alpha   90.00
_cell.angle_beta   90.00
_cell.angle_gamma   90.00
#
_symmetry.space_group_name_H-M   'P 1'
#
loop_
_entity.id
_entity.type
_entity.pdbx_description
1 polymer ?
#
loop_
_entity_poly.entity_id
_entity_poly.type
_entity_poly.pdbx_seq_one_letter_code
_entity_poly.pdbx_strand_id
1 'polypeptide(L)'
;MPGFPLQRIRASAGSGKTYALTSRFVTLLAGSENGRKGWQGILAATFTNSAAAEMRDRILSRLKEVALKKSSECVRGDAPLTPDLALERLDDILRYIGSLNVSTIDSLLSRIVRMGALELGLSPDFEPVFDNRECLGPLWETLMEDMQDDPETGFLLRKACKELLFHNSQFRGFLAGDLLRSKTLDLAALMLEQGISRHALDDGLDQ
;
A
#
# COMPACT_ATOMS: atom_id res chain seq x y z
N MET A 1 -26.47 -8.99 5.66
CA MET A 1 -25.92 -7.63 5.90
C MET A 1 -26.62 -6.69 4.94
N PRO A 2 -27.22 -5.58 5.40
CA PRO A 2 -27.71 -4.57 4.47
C PRO A 2 -26.51 -4.07 3.66
N GLY A 3 -26.57 -4.24 2.34
CA GLY A 3 -25.45 -3.87 1.47
C GLY A 3 -25.21 -2.36 1.54
N PHE A 4 -24.00 -1.95 1.91
CA PHE A 4 -23.61 -0.56 1.76
C PHE A 4 -23.63 -0.23 0.25
N PRO A 5 -24.50 0.68 -0.22
CA PRO A 5 -24.58 0.99 -1.64
C PRO A 5 -23.27 1.63 -2.10
N LEU A 6 -22.74 1.17 -3.22
CA LEU A 6 -21.57 1.77 -3.85
C LEU A 6 -21.88 3.22 -4.24
N GLN A 7 -21.27 4.17 -3.55
CA GLN A 7 -21.44 5.59 -3.83
C GLN A 7 -20.21 6.14 -4.57
N ARG A 8 -20.42 6.67 -5.78
CA ARG A 8 -19.36 7.32 -6.56
C ARG A 8 -19.51 8.82 -6.54
N ILE A 9 -18.52 9.51 -5.98
CA ILE A 9 -18.43 10.98 -6.01
C ILE A 9 -17.64 11.38 -7.26
N ARG A 10 -18.34 11.85 -8.29
CA ARG A 10 -17.70 12.50 -9.45
C ARG A 10 -17.60 13.98 -9.17
N ALA A 11 -16.42 14.55 -9.39
CA ALA A 11 -16.29 16.00 -9.38
C ALA A 11 -15.12 16.44 -10.28
N SER A 12 -15.03 17.71 -10.63
CA SER A 12 -13.93 18.30 -11.43
C SER A 12 -12.77 18.77 -10.53
N ALA A 13 -11.67 19.30 -11.09
CA ALA A 13 -10.70 20.02 -10.26
C ALA A 13 -11.40 21.17 -9.52
N GLY A 14 -11.07 21.41 -8.24
CA GLY A 14 -11.63 22.52 -7.44
C GLY A 14 -13.08 22.39 -6.97
N SER A 15 -13.75 21.26 -7.25
CA SER A 15 -15.19 21.07 -7.00
C SER A 15 -15.55 20.49 -5.61
N GLY A 16 -14.57 20.34 -4.71
CA GLY A 16 -14.84 19.90 -3.33
C GLY A 16 -14.92 18.39 -3.09
N LYS A 17 -14.29 17.53 -3.93
CA LYS A 17 -14.18 16.07 -3.67
C LYS A 17 -13.67 15.77 -2.27
N THR A 18 -12.57 16.40 -1.92
CA THR A 18 -11.91 16.21 -0.64
C THR A 18 -12.83 16.62 0.50
N TYR A 19 -13.56 17.72 0.34
CA TYR A 19 -14.59 18.14 1.30
C TYR A 19 -15.71 17.10 1.40
N ALA A 20 -16.24 16.60 0.29
CA ALA A 20 -17.30 15.59 0.29
C ALA A 20 -16.86 14.27 0.96
N LEU A 21 -15.64 13.78 0.64
CA LEU A 21 -15.06 12.60 1.27
C LEU A 21 -14.82 12.79 2.77
N THR A 22 -14.25 13.94 3.17
CA THR A 22 -14.06 14.28 4.59
C THR A 22 -15.40 14.34 5.32
N SER A 23 -16.40 15.00 4.72
CA SER A 23 -17.76 15.10 5.28
C SER A 23 -18.32 13.71 5.52
N ARG A 24 -18.22 12.83 4.52
CA ARG A 24 -18.72 11.45 4.58
C ARG A 24 -18.00 10.65 5.66
N PHE A 25 -16.69 10.79 5.78
CA PHE A 25 -15.92 10.12 6.83
C PHE A 25 -16.42 10.54 8.21
N VAL A 26 -16.59 11.85 8.43
CA VAL A 26 -17.13 12.40 9.69
C VAL A 26 -18.56 11.91 9.96
N THR A 27 -19.39 11.75 8.92
CA THR A 27 -20.71 11.12 9.05
C THR A 27 -20.63 9.70 9.57
N LEU A 28 -19.74 8.88 9.00
CA LEU A 28 -19.56 7.49 9.41
C LEU A 28 -19.04 7.41 10.84
N LEU A 29 -18.15 8.34 11.24
CA LEU A 29 -17.71 8.47 12.63
C LEU A 29 -18.86 8.80 13.59
N ALA A 30 -19.79 9.66 13.18
CA ALA A 30 -20.95 10.05 13.97
C ALA A 30 -21.98 8.91 14.10
N GLY A 31 -22.24 8.18 13.01
CA GLY A 31 -23.18 7.06 12.97
C GLY A 31 -22.62 5.73 13.49
N SER A 32 -21.36 5.69 13.89
CA SER A 32 -20.71 4.49 14.44
C SER A 32 -21.27 4.17 15.83
N GLU A 33 -22.21 3.22 15.89
CA GLU A 33 -22.64 2.60 17.14
C GLU A 33 -21.52 1.71 17.73
N ASN A 34 -21.44 1.59 19.06
CA ASN A 34 -20.40 0.88 19.84
C ASN A 34 -19.07 1.62 20.12
N GLY A 35 -19.07 2.96 20.14
CA GLY A 35 -17.91 3.75 20.56
C GLY A 35 -16.65 3.40 19.76
N ARG A 36 -15.54 3.09 20.45
CA ARG A 36 -14.24 2.75 19.85
C ARG A 36 -14.30 1.69 18.75
N LYS A 37 -15.09 0.64 18.92
CA LYS A 37 -15.09 -0.52 18.00
C LYS A 37 -15.77 -0.21 16.66
N GLY A 38 -16.75 0.68 16.65
CA GLY A 38 -17.50 0.98 15.44
C GLY A 38 -16.70 1.80 14.42
N TRP A 39 -15.88 2.76 14.88
CA TRP A 39 -15.15 3.64 13.96
C TRP A 39 -13.84 3.05 13.44
N GLN A 40 -13.26 2.06 14.14
CA GLN A 40 -12.09 1.32 13.65
C GLN A 40 -12.36 0.58 12.34
N GLY A 41 -13.62 0.27 12.03
CA GLY A 41 -14.02 -0.33 10.75
C GLY A 41 -14.06 0.65 9.57
N ILE A 42 -13.91 1.96 9.80
CA ILE A 42 -13.98 2.97 8.73
C ILE A 42 -12.58 3.20 8.17
N LEU A 43 -12.39 2.90 6.88
CA LEU A 43 -11.13 3.04 6.17
C LEU A 43 -11.21 4.11 5.09
N ALA A 44 -10.23 5.00 5.05
CA ALA A 44 -9.96 5.88 3.92
C ALA A 44 -8.54 5.63 3.38
N ALA A 45 -8.45 5.41 2.07
CA ALA A 45 -7.18 5.17 1.38
C ALA A 45 -6.95 6.21 0.28
N THR A 46 -5.69 6.60 0.05
CA THR A 46 -5.29 7.57 -0.98
C THR A 46 -3.93 7.19 -1.61
N PHE A 47 -3.50 7.92 -2.64
CA PHE A 47 -2.26 7.62 -3.35
C PHE A 47 -1.00 8.17 -2.67
N THR A 48 -1.10 9.23 -1.86
CA THR A 48 0.09 9.90 -1.31
C THR A 48 -0.01 10.11 0.21
N ASN A 49 1.15 10.07 0.88
CA ASN A 49 1.24 10.36 2.30
C ASN A 49 0.75 11.78 2.63
N SER A 50 1.01 12.75 1.75
CA SER A 50 0.54 14.13 1.90
C SER A 50 -0.99 14.21 1.86
N ALA A 51 -1.65 13.53 0.92
CA ALA A 51 -3.11 13.49 0.86
C ALA A 51 -3.72 12.77 2.08
N ALA A 52 -3.06 11.74 2.60
CA ALA A 52 -3.50 11.04 3.79
C ALA A 52 -3.41 11.95 5.02
N ALA A 53 -2.29 12.66 5.18
CA ALA A 53 -2.09 13.65 6.24
C ALA A 53 -3.13 14.79 6.15
N GLU A 54 -3.30 15.37 4.96
CA GLU A 54 -4.31 16.41 4.71
C GLU A 54 -5.72 15.94 5.08
N MET A 55 -6.08 14.70 4.72
CA MET A 55 -7.38 14.14 5.08
C MET A 55 -7.55 13.98 6.58
N ARG A 56 -6.52 13.51 7.31
CA ARG A 56 -6.54 13.42 8.79
C ARG A 56 -6.74 14.80 9.42
N ASP A 57 -5.98 15.80 8.97
CA ASP A 57 -6.06 17.16 9.48
C ASP A 57 -7.45 17.76 9.27
N ARG A 58 -8.06 17.52 8.11
CA ARG A 58 -9.42 17.97 7.79
C ARG A 58 -10.47 17.30 8.67
N ILE A 59 -10.34 15.99 8.93
CA ILE A 59 -11.25 15.26 9.84
C ILE A 59 -11.16 15.85 11.25
N LEU A 60 -9.95 15.99 11.79
CA LEU A 60 -9.71 16.53 13.12
C LEU A 60 -10.19 17.97 13.26
N SER A 61 -9.88 18.81 12.27
CA SER A 61 -10.30 20.21 12.24
C SER A 61 -11.82 20.32 12.26
N ARG A 62 -12.52 19.47 11.49
CA ARG A 62 -13.99 19.48 11.47
C ARG A 62 -14.61 19.04 12.79
N LEU A 63 -14.09 17.97 13.39
CA LEU A 63 -14.53 17.53 14.73
C LEU A 63 -14.30 18.64 15.76
N LYS A 64 -13.12 19.27 15.75
CA LYS A 64 -12.80 20.41 16.62
C LYS A 64 -13.74 21.59 16.39
N GLU A 65 -14.03 21.94 15.15
CA GLU A 65 -14.95 23.04 14.83
C GLU A 65 -16.35 22.78 15.36
N VAL A 66 -16.88 21.56 15.22
CA VAL A 66 -18.22 21.20 15.74
C VAL A 66 -18.23 21.09 17.25
N ALA A 67 -17.16 20.61 17.88
CA ALA A 67 -17.02 20.58 19.33
C ALA A 67 -16.97 22.01 19.94
N LEU A 68 -16.34 22.97 19.25
CA LEU A 68 -16.16 24.34 19.73
C LEU A 68 -17.31 25.29 19.36
N LYS A 69 -17.97 25.09 18.21
CA LYS A 69 -19.12 25.91 17.78
C LYS A 69 -20.40 25.26 18.33
N LYS A 70 -21.21 25.99 19.09
CA LYS A 70 -22.54 25.55 19.59
C LYS A 70 -23.61 25.38 18.48
N SER A 71 -23.24 24.86 17.31
CA SER A 71 -24.14 24.56 16.21
C SER A 71 -23.88 23.15 15.71
N SER A 72 -24.88 22.28 15.84
CA SER A 72 -24.87 20.92 15.29
C SER A 72 -24.70 20.96 13.77
N GLU A 73 -23.80 20.14 13.24
CA GLU A 73 -23.68 19.98 11.79
C GLU A 73 -24.61 18.84 11.35
N CYS A 74 -25.69 19.18 10.65
CA CYS A 74 -26.52 18.19 9.99
C CYS A 74 -25.75 17.65 8.78
N VAL A 75 -25.08 16.50 8.96
CA VAL A 75 -24.42 15.83 7.85
C VAL A 75 -25.51 15.12 7.05
N ARG A 76 -25.79 15.62 5.83
CA ARG A 76 -26.90 15.24 4.95
C ARG A 76 -27.38 13.77 5.15
N GLY A 77 -28.58 13.60 5.72
CA GLY A 77 -29.34 12.35 5.68
C GLY A 77 -28.95 11.27 6.70
N ASP A 78 -27.93 11.50 7.51
CA ASP A 78 -27.38 10.52 8.48
C ASP A 78 -27.32 11.15 9.90
N ALA A 79 -26.97 10.37 10.93
CA ALA A 79 -26.98 10.79 12.34
C ALA A 79 -26.27 12.16 12.56
N PRO A 80 -26.89 13.11 13.27
CA PRO A 80 -26.32 14.45 13.44
C PRO A 80 -25.04 14.39 14.27
N LEU A 81 -24.00 15.11 13.82
CA LEU A 81 -22.81 15.32 14.64
C LEU A 81 -23.12 16.44 15.64
N THR A 82 -23.43 16.07 16.87
CA THR A 82 -23.63 17.02 17.98
C THR A 82 -22.27 17.48 18.52
N PRO A 83 -22.18 18.67 19.17
CA PRO A 83 -20.95 19.12 19.80
C PRO A 83 -20.36 18.13 20.81
N ASP A 84 -21.21 17.51 21.64
CA ASP A 84 -20.77 16.52 22.64
C ASP A 84 -20.20 15.25 21.98
N LEU A 85 -20.88 14.75 20.94
CA LEU A 85 -20.40 13.59 20.18
C LEU A 85 -19.09 13.92 19.42
N ALA A 86 -18.98 15.14 18.88
CA ALA A 86 -17.76 15.59 18.23
C ALA A 86 -16.58 15.65 19.20
N LEU A 87 -16.83 16.14 20.42
CA LEU A 87 -15.83 16.17 21.50
C LEU A 87 -15.42 14.76 21.93
N GLU A 88 -16.39 13.87 22.15
CA GLU A 88 -16.14 12.45 22.47
C GLU A 88 -15.27 11.77 21.40
N ARG A 89 -15.63 11.95 20.11
CA ARG A 89 -14.89 11.36 18.99
C ARG A 89 -13.51 11.96 18.84
N LEU A 90 -13.35 13.26 19.05
CA LEU A 90 -12.06 13.92 19.02
C LEU A 90 -11.14 13.39 20.13
N ASP A 91 -11.65 13.28 21.36
CA ASP A 91 -10.93 12.70 22.49
C ASP A 91 -10.49 11.27 22.24
N ASP A 92 -11.39 10.42 21.73
CA ASP A 92 -11.10 9.03 21.37
C ASP A 92 -9.98 8.93 20.34
N ILE A 93 -10.06 9.76 19.28
CA ILE A 93 -9.06 9.78 18.22
C ILE A 93 -7.72 10.28 18.75
N LEU A 94 -7.69 11.33 19.59
CA LEU A 94 -6.44 11.84 20.15
C LEU A 94 -5.76 10.84 21.08
N ARG A 95 -6.53 10.07 21.87
CA ARG A 95 -6.00 8.99 22.72
C ARG A 95 -5.47 7.82 21.90
N TYR A 96 -6.06 7.54 20.74
CA TYR A 96 -5.72 6.39 19.90
C TYR A 96 -5.51 6.79 18.43
N ILE A 97 -4.62 7.75 18.18
CA ILE A 97 -4.47 8.35 16.85
C ILE A 97 -4.08 7.34 15.77
N GLY A 98 -3.31 6.31 16.13
CA GLY A 98 -2.94 5.21 15.24
C GLY A 98 -4.11 4.33 14.80
N SER A 99 -5.27 4.41 15.46
CA SER A 99 -6.48 3.67 15.07
C SER A 99 -7.38 4.43 14.09
N LEU A 100 -7.05 5.69 13.77
CA LEU A 100 -7.69 6.41 12.68
C LEU A 100 -7.18 5.85 11.34
N ASN A 101 -8.00 5.00 10.72
CA ASN A 101 -7.67 4.29 9.48
C ASN A 101 -7.75 5.19 8.24
N VAL A 102 -6.87 6.19 8.18
CA VAL A 102 -6.60 7.01 7.00
C VAL A 102 -5.17 6.70 6.59
N SER A 103 -4.93 6.12 5.43
CA SER A 103 -3.58 5.70 4.98
C SER A 103 -3.42 5.80 3.47
N THR A 104 -2.23 5.49 2.96
CA THR A 104 -2.07 5.23 1.53
C THR A 104 -2.61 3.85 1.16
N ILE A 105 -2.83 3.63 -0.13
CA ILE A 105 -3.14 2.31 -0.70
C ILE A 105 -1.99 1.34 -0.40
N ASP A 106 -0.74 1.75 -0.56
CA ASP A 106 0.42 0.88 -0.31
C ASP A 106 0.52 0.45 1.15
N SER A 107 0.29 1.37 2.10
CA SER A 107 0.26 1.02 3.53
C SER A 107 -0.88 0.06 3.87
N LEU A 108 -2.04 0.19 3.22
CA LEU A 108 -3.15 -0.73 3.38
C LEU A 108 -2.78 -2.12 2.85
N LEU A 109 -2.26 -2.19 1.62
CA LEU A 109 -1.86 -3.45 0.99
C LEU A 109 -0.75 -4.14 1.78
N SER A 110 0.26 -3.39 2.23
CA SER A 110 1.34 -3.92 3.06
C SER A 110 0.81 -4.52 4.37
N ARG A 111 -0.20 -3.90 4.99
CA ARG A 111 -0.85 -4.42 6.19
C ARG A 111 -1.62 -5.71 5.89
N ILE A 112 -2.30 -5.78 4.74
CA ILE A 112 -3.01 -6.99 4.28
C ILE A 112 -2.04 -8.14 4.06
N VAL A 113 -0.95 -7.92 3.33
CA VAL A 113 0.09 -8.92 3.09
C VAL A 113 0.72 -9.37 4.40
N ARG A 114 0.99 -8.45 5.34
CA ARG A 114 1.56 -8.78 6.65
C ARG A 114 0.68 -9.70 7.48
N MET A 115 -0.65 -9.62 7.36
CA MET A 115 -1.56 -10.53 8.05
C MET A 115 -1.43 -11.98 7.57
N GLY A 116 -0.98 -12.20 6.34
CA GLY A 116 -0.73 -13.53 5.76
C GLY A 116 0.76 -13.82 5.52
N ALA A 117 1.68 -13.07 6.14
CA ALA A 117 3.11 -13.15 5.81
C ALA A 117 3.66 -14.57 5.94
N LEU A 118 3.34 -15.26 7.03
CA LEU A 118 3.79 -16.64 7.27
C LEU A 118 3.26 -17.62 6.23
N GLU A 119 2.00 -17.49 5.81
CA GLU A 119 1.39 -18.34 4.78
C GLU A 119 2.02 -18.08 3.39
N LEU A 120 2.51 -16.87 3.17
CA LEU A 120 3.21 -16.46 1.95
C LEU A 120 4.72 -16.76 1.99
N GLY A 121 5.24 -17.37 3.06
CA GLY A 121 6.68 -17.59 3.24
C GLY A 121 7.49 -16.30 3.42
N LEU A 122 6.85 -15.20 3.81
CA LEU A 122 7.48 -13.90 4.06
C LEU A 122 7.78 -13.72 5.54
N SER A 123 8.88 -13.01 5.84
CA SER A 123 9.15 -12.54 7.20
C SER A 123 8.01 -11.63 7.69
N PRO A 124 7.47 -11.80 8.91
CA PRO A 124 6.49 -10.87 9.49
C PRO A 124 6.99 -9.43 9.59
N ASP A 125 8.31 -9.23 9.59
CA ASP A 125 8.98 -7.93 9.65
C ASP A 125 9.50 -7.48 8.27
N PHE A 126 8.95 -8.02 7.17
CA PHE A 126 9.35 -7.59 5.83
C PHE A 126 9.13 -6.08 5.64
N GLU A 127 10.04 -5.43 4.93
CA GLU A 127 9.90 -4.04 4.52
C GLU A 127 9.55 -3.98 3.03
N PRO A 128 8.44 -3.34 2.64
CA PRO A 128 8.10 -3.15 1.23
C PRO A 128 9.17 -2.30 0.54
N VAL A 129 9.78 -2.84 -0.51
CA VAL A 129 10.71 -2.11 -1.36
C VAL A 129 9.96 -1.59 -2.59
N PHE A 130 9.99 -0.28 -2.80
CA PHE A 130 9.31 0.37 -3.92
C PHE A 130 10.27 0.74 -5.07
N ASP A 131 11.58 0.79 -4.82
CA ASP A 131 12.60 0.95 -5.85
C ASP A 131 13.31 -0.38 -6.12
N ASN A 132 13.08 -0.93 -7.31
CA ASN A 132 13.73 -2.17 -7.75
C ASN A 132 15.26 -2.11 -7.64
N ARG A 133 15.90 -0.93 -7.70
CA ARG A 133 17.35 -0.78 -7.56
C ARG A 133 17.84 -1.11 -6.16
N GLU A 134 17.06 -0.81 -5.13
CA GLU A 134 17.40 -1.12 -3.74
C GLU A 134 17.41 -2.63 -3.48
N CYS A 135 16.53 -3.37 -4.15
CA CYS A 135 16.50 -4.83 -4.07
C CYS A 135 17.56 -5.50 -4.96
N LEU A 136 17.74 -5.02 -6.18
CA LEU A 136 18.60 -5.67 -7.17
C LEU A 136 20.09 -5.37 -7.02
N GLY A 137 20.47 -4.26 -6.37
CA GLY A 137 21.88 -3.91 -6.16
C GLY A 137 22.63 -5.01 -5.40
N PRO A 138 22.20 -5.36 -4.18
CA PRO A 138 22.84 -6.43 -3.40
C PRO A 138 22.83 -7.79 -4.11
N LEU A 139 21.70 -8.14 -4.75
CA LEU A 139 21.59 -9.38 -5.52
C LEU A 139 22.62 -9.44 -6.67
N TRP A 140 22.81 -8.32 -7.36
CA TRP A 140 23.80 -8.21 -8.43
C TRP A 140 25.24 -8.32 -7.90
N GLU A 141 25.52 -7.72 -6.74
CA GLU A 141 26.83 -7.82 -6.10
C GLU A 141 27.15 -9.27 -5.71
N THR A 142 26.23 -9.97 -5.04
CA THR A 142 26.37 -11.40 -4.71
C THR A 142 26.58 -12.25 -5.97
N LEU A 143 25.78 -12.02 -7.01
CA LEU A 143 25.93 -12.74 -8.27
C LEU A 143 27.32 -12.51 -8.90
N MET A 144 27.85 -11.27 -8.84
CA MET A 144 29.18 -10.99 -9.36
C MET A 144 30.31 -11.59 -8.52
N GLU A 145 30.13 -11.72 -7.20
CA GLU A 145 31.07 -12.44 -6.32
C GLU A 145 31.10 -13.93 -6.67
N ASP A 146 29.94 -14.58 -6.74
CA ASP A 146 29.83 -16.01 -7.09
C ASP A 146 30.40 -16.31 -8.48
N MET A 147 30.29 -15.37 -9.43
CA MET A 147 30.88 -15.48 -10.77
C MET A 147 32.42 -15.43 -10.78
N GLN A 148 33.07 -14.94 -9.73
CA GLN A 148 34.53 -15.00 -9.62
C GLN A 148 34.97 -16.42 -9.25
N ASP A 149 34.18 -17.11 -8.43
CA ASP A 149 34.48 -18.44 -7.94
C ASP A 149 33.97 -19.57 -8.86
N ASP A 150 32.96 -19.31 -9.69
CA ASP A 150 32.48 -20.23 -10.73
C ASP A 150 32.56 -19.66 -12.17
N PRO A 151 33.59 -20.06 -12.94
CA PRO A 151 33.78 -19.64 -14.33
C PRO A 151 32.63 -20.02 -15.28
N GLU A 152 31.91 -21.12 -15.04
CA GLU A 152 30.78 -21.55 -15.89
C GLU A 152 29.58 -20.63 -15.73
N THR A 153 29.16 -20.36 -14.49
CA THR A 153 28.09 -19.40 -14.19
C THR A 153 28.43 -18.01 -14.76
N GLY A 154 29.68 -17.58 -14.60
CA GLY A 154 30.16 -16.33 -15.19
C GLY A 154 30.08 -16.31 -16.72
N PHE A 155 30.40 -17.42 -17.39
CA PHE A 155 30.30 -17.54 -18.84
C PHE A 155 28.84 -17.50 -19.33
N LEU A 156 27.95 -18.26 -18.69
CA LEU A 156 26.53 -18.33 -19.06
C LEU A 156 25.85 -16.97 -18.92
N LEU A 157 26.08 -16.24 -17.83
CA LEU A 157 25.51 -14.91 -17.65
C LEU A 157 26.06 -13.91 -18.66
N ARG A 158 27.39 -13.89 -18.90
CA ARG A 158 27.99 -13.03 -19.93
C ARG A 158 27.44 -13.33 -21.32
N LYS A 159 27.21 -14.61 -21.64
CA LYS A 159 26.59 -15.03 -22.89
C LYS A 159 25.14 -14.53 -22.96
N ALA A 160 24.33 -14.76 -21.93
CA ALA A 160 22.95 -14.29 -21.87
C ALA A 160 22.85 -12.75 -22.02
N CYS A 161 23.70 -12.00 -21.32
CA CYS A 161 23.77 -10.55 -21.43
C CYS A 161 24.16 -10.09 -22.84
N LYS A 162 25.15 -10.73 -23.48
CA LYS A 162 25.52 -10.45 -24.87
C LYS A 162 24.34 -10.72 -25.80
N GLU A 163 23.72 -11.89 -25.73
CA GLU A 163 22.57 -12.25 -26.56
C GLU A 163 21.42 -11.25 -26.39
N LEU A 164 21.11 -10.84 -25.15
CA LEU A 164 20.10 -9.82 -24.85
C LEU A 164 20.40 -8.46 -25.48
N LEU A 165 21.67 -8.05 -25.52
CA LEU A 165 22.11 -6.78 -26.11
C LEU A 165 22.13 -6.82 -27.65
N PHE A 166 22.49 -7.95 -28.25
CA PHE A 166 22.64 -8.08 -29.70
C PHE A 166 21.35 -8.51 -30.41
N HIS A 167 20.44 -9.23 -29.76
CA HIS A 167 19.17 -9.67 -30.37
C HIS A 167 17.99 -8.73 -30.12
N ASN A 168 18.08 -7.74 -29.24
CA ASN A 168 17.09 -6.66 -29.13
C ASN A 168 17.39 -5.52 -30.12
N SER A 169 17.14 -5.77 -31.40
CA SER A 169 17.31 -4.80 -32.50
C SER A 169 16.40 -3.57 -32.44
N GLN A 170 15.48 -3.49 -31.47
CA GLN A 170 14.61 -2.33 -31.24
C GLN A 170 15.22 -1.28 -30.28
N PHE A 171 16.33 -1.58 -29.60
CA PHE A 171 16.95 -0.62 -28.68
C PHE A 171 18.02 0.22 -29.39
N ARG A 172 17.70 1.49 -29.70
CA ARG A 172 18.67 2.51 -30.13
C ARG A 172 19.04 3.38 -28.93
N GLY A 173 20.03 2.99 -28.13
CA GLY A 173 20.47 3.82 -27.00
C GLY A 173 21.74 3.33 -26.28
N PHE A 174 22.50 4.30 -25.77
CA PHE A 174 23.79 4.17 -25.06
C PHE A 174 23.72 3.48 -23.67
N LEU A 175 22.53 3.05 -23.23
CA LEU A 175 22.26 2.54 -21.88
C LEU A 175 21.94 1.03 -21.89
N ALA A 176 22.92 0.23 -22.31
CA ALA A 176 22.87 -1.24 -22.26
C ALA A 176 22.46 -1.80 -20.87
N GLY A 177 22.82 -1.10 -19.80
CA GLY A 177 22.49 -1.50 -18.42
C GLY A 177 21.00 -1.46 -18.09
N ASP A 178 20.23 -0.54 -18.68
CA ASP A 178 18.79 -0.42 -18.38
C ASP A 178 17.98 -1.53 -19.07
N LEU A 179 18.41 -1.96 -20.26
CA LEU A 179 17.82 -3.10 -20.97
C LEU A 179 18.06 -4.41 -20.22
N LEU A 180 19.29 -4.65 -19.79
CA LEU A 180 19.63 -5.83 -18.99
C LEU A 180 18.82 -5.84 -17.70
N ARG A 181 18.78 -4.72 -16.98
CA ARG A 181 17.98 -4.56 -15.76
C ARG A 181 16.50 -4.88 -15.99
N SER A 182 15.88 -4.30 -17.02
CA SER A 182 14.47 -4.55 -17.34
C SER A 182 14.20 -6.02 -17.65
N LYS A 183 15.10 -6.68 -18.37
CA LYS A 183 14.92 -8.08 -18.78
C LYS A 183 15.19 -9.06 -17.63
N THR A 184 16.14 -8.73 -16.74
CA THR A 184 16.35 -9.49 -15.50
C THR A 184 15.12 -9.37 -14.57
N LEU A 185 14.46 -8.20 -14.52
CA LEU A 185 13.20 -8.03 -13.79
C LEU A 185 12.06 -8.87 -14.37
N ASP A 186 11.91 -8.87 -15.70
CA ASP A 186 10.91 -9.72 -16.39
C ASP A 186 11.13 -11.21 -16.05
N LEU A 187 12.40 -11.66 -16.06
CA LEU A 187 12.78 -13.03 -15.73
C LEU A 187 12.56 -13.36 -14.25
N ALA A 188 12.93 -12.46 -13.33
CA ALA A 188 12.71 -12.64 -11.90
C ALA A 188 11.21 -12.74 -11.57
N ALA A 189 10.37 -11.91 -12.21
CA ALA A 189 8.92 -11.99 -12.09
C ALA A 189 8.38 -13.35 -12.58
N LEU A 190 8.83 -13.84 -13.74
CA LEU A 190 8.46 -15.16 -14.26
C LEU A 190 8.92 -16.30 -13.33
N MET A 191 10.12 -16.19 -12.75
CA MET A 191 10.63 -17.20 -11.81
C MET A 191 9.86 -17.19 -10.49
N LEU A 192 9.40 -16.03 -10.01
CA LEU A 192 8.54 -15.94 -8.83
C LEU A 192 7.13 -16.49 -9.13
N GLU A 193 6.56 -16.19 -10.30
CA GLU A 193 5.30 -16.78 -10.76
C GLU A 193 5.38 -18.31 -10.88
N GLN A 194 6.53 -18.85 -11.31
CA GLN A 194 6.76 -20.29 -11.35
C GLN A 194 7.20 -20.89 -10.00
N GLY A 195 7.81 -20.09 -9.12
CA GLY A 195 8.32 -20.47 -7.80
C GLY A 195 7.23 -20.68 -6.74
N ILE A 196 6.05 -20.06 -6.93
CA ILE A 196 4.84 -20.38 -6.14
C ILE A 196 4.37 -21.84 -6.38
N SER A 197 4.86 -22.51 -7.42
CA SER A 197 4.51 -23.91 -7.74
C SER A 197 5.49 -24.96 -7.19
N ARG A 198 6.60 -24.59 -6.51
CA ARG A 198 7.61 -25.56 -6.05
C ARG A 198 7.52 -25.99 -4.58
N HIS A 199 6.57 -25.50 -3.79
CA HIS A 199 6.33 -26.00 -2.42
C HIS A 199 5.63 -27.37 -2.33
N ALA A 200 5.72 -28.20 -3.38
CA ALA A 200 5.17 -29.56 -3.39
C ALA A 200 6.22 -30.67 -3.58
N LEU A 201 7.53 -30.36 -3.50
CA LEU A 201 8.58 -31.34 -3.82
C LEU A 201 9.71 -31.49 -2.80
N ASP A 202 9.55 -31.02 -1.55
CA ASP A 202 10.57 -31.25 -0.50
C ASP A 202 10.10 -32.14 0.67
N ASP A 203 8.86 -32.65 0.64
CA ASP A 203 8.40 -33.68 1.61
C ASP A 203 8.74 -35.10 1.11
N GLY A 204 10.01 -35.37 0.82
CA GLY A 204 10.38 -36.63 0.20
C GLY A 204 11.84 -37.05 0.24
N LEU A 205 12.64 -36.58 1.19
CA LEU A 205 13.96 -37.16 1.49
C LEU A 205 14.23 -37.15 2.99
N ASP A 206 13.47 -37.99 3.70
CA ASP A 206 13.90 -38.58 4.97
C ASP A 206 13.14 -39.91 5.18
N GLN A 207 13.59 -40.96 4.47
CA GLN A 207 13.55 -42.37 4.87
C GLN A 207 14.72 -43.14 4.23
#